data_AF-A0A7K2NFY7-F1
#
_entry.id   AF-A0A7K2NFY7-F1
#
_cell.length_a   1.000
_cell.length_b   1.000
_cell.length_c   1.000
_cell.angle_alpha   90.00
_cell.angle_beta   90.00
_cell.angle_gamma   90.00
#
_symmetry.space_group_name_H-M   'P 1'
#
loop_
_entity.id
_entity.type
_entity.pdbx_description
1 polymer ?
#
loop_
_entity_poly.entity_id
_entity_poly.type
_entity_poly.pdbx_seq_one_letter_code
_entity_poly.pdbx_strand_id
1 'polypeptide(L)'
;MADDARPPADADVLELTERRLRAALGEPDARAAVTFLGTERIEVLRFADGDVIRYATLGMARQPMSDPTAPTADPFRGPRAELVLSVRGGRADTDKVLRPLAVLAATPQVEGVVVAPGASLDLGEPLWPGAPFSAVLVAEPGGLVADLELPEPMEAVRFFPLLPMTANEAAWKRVHGAAALQERWLAAGTDLRDPLRAPVPLAG
;
A
#
# COMPACT_ATOMS: atom_id res chain seq x y z
N MET A 1 26.20 27.29 9.44
CA MET A 1 25.27 27.57 8.32
C MET A 1 24.53 26.28 8.06
N ALA A 2 23.34 26.13 8.63
CA ALA A 2 22.42 25.09 8.19
C ALA A 2 21.96 25.51 6.79
N ASP A 3 22.11 24.60 5.83
CA ASP A 3 21.65 24.81 4.47
C ASP A 3 20.13 24.98 4.53
N ASP A 4 19.64 26.15 4.13
CA ASP A 4 18.21 26.49 4.02
C ASP A 4 17.66 25.80 2.76
N ALA A 5 17.75 24.47 2.74
CA ALA A 5 17.30 23.66 1.64
C ALA A 5 15.77 23.72 1.62
N ARG A 6 15.23 24.43 0.62
CA ARG A 6 13.79 24.45 0.36
C ARG A 6 13.28 23.00 0.34
N PRO A 7 12.16 22.68 1.04
CA PRO A 7 11.61 21.34 1.00
C PRO A 7 11.36 20.93 -0.47
N PRO A 8 11.61 19.65 -0.81
CA PRO A 8 11.36 19.16 -2.16
C PRO A 8 9.90 19.40 -2.54
N ALA A 9 9.68 19.76 -3.82
CA ALA A 9 8.32 19.86 -4.33
C ALA A 9 7.69 18.47 -4.42
N ASP A 10 6.36 18.41 -4.49
CA ASP A 10 5.59 17.17 -4.71
C ASP A 10 6.18 16.28 -5.83
N ALA A 11 6.56 16.90 -6.94
CA ALA A 11 7.16 16.20 -8.08
C ALA A 11 8.50 15.54 -7.71
N ASP A 12 9.30 16.20 -6.88
CA ASP A 12 10.59 15.70 -6.42
C ASP A 12 10.39 14.49 -5.48
N VAL A 13 9.37 14.53 -4.61
CA VAL A 13 9.01 13.40 -3.72
C VAL A 13 8.62 12.17 -4.54
N LEU A 14 7.77 12.34 -5.56
CA LEU A 14 7.37 11.22 -6.41
C LEU A 14 8.53 10.67 -7.25
N GLU A 15 9.41 11.53 -7.76
CA GLU A 15 10.60 11.08 -8.48
C GLU A 15 11.55 10.28 -7.57
N LEU A 16 11.78 10.75 -6.33
CA LEU A 16 12.57 10.01 -5.33
C LEU A 16 11.90 8.68 -4.96
N THR A 17 10.59 8.67 -4.81
CA THR A 17 9.78 7.48 -4.48
C THR A 17 9.85 6.44 -5.60
N GLU A 18 9.69 6.86 -6.85
CA GLU A 18 9.81 5.97 -7.99
C GLU A 18 11.24 5.41 -8.11
N ARG A 19 12.27 6.24 -7.93
CA ARG A 19 13.66 5.76 -7.88
C ARG A 19 13.87 4.71 -6.80
N ARG A 20 13.27 4.90 -5.61
CA ARG A 20 13.35 3.93 -4.52
C ARG A 20 12.68 2.60 -4.88
N LEU A 21 11.50 2.65 -5.50
CA LEU A 21 10.80 1.45 -5.99
C LEU A 21 11.64 0.72 -7.05
N ARG A 22 12.20 1.45 -8.02
CA ARG A 22 13.04 0.87 -9.08
C ARG A 22 14.31 0.22 -8.53
N ALA A 23 14.97 0.89 -7.58
CA ALA A 23 16.17 0.34 -6.94
C ALA A 23 15.90 -0.98 -6.20
N ALA A 24 14.70 -1.14 -5.62
CA ALA A 24 14.33 -2.33 -4.88
C ALA A 24 13.72 -3.44 -5.75
N LEU A 25 12.94 -3.08 -6.77
CA LEU A 25 12.08 -4.01 -7.52
C LEU A 25 12.46 -4.19 -9.00
N GLY A 26 13.45 -3.44 -9.49
CA GLY A 26 13.83 -3.41 -10.90
C GLY A 26 12.99 -2.42 -11.72
N GLU A 27 13.03 -2.55 -13.05
CA GLU A 27 12.27 -1.68 -13.94
C GLU A 27 10.80 -2.11 -14.04
N PRO A 28 9.82 -1.18 -13.95
CA PRO A 28 8.42 -1.54 -14.13
C PRO A 28 8.15 -1.89 -15.59
N ASP A 29 7.43 -2.98 -15.82
CA ASP A 29 7.06 -3.45 -17.16
C ASP A 29 5.68 -2.95 -17.61
N ALA A 30 4.90 -2.39 -16.68
CA ALA A 30 3.64 -1.73 -16.97
C ALA A 30 3.34 -0.61 -15.96
N ARG A 31 2.48 0.32 -16.38
CA ARG A 31 2.03 1.47 -15.60
C ARG A 31 0.60 1.80 -15.98
N ALA A 32 -0.23 2.08 -14.98
CA ALA A 32 -1.55 2.67 -15.18
C ALA A 32 -1.73 3.86 -14.25
N ALA A 33 -2.56 4.81 -14.67
CA ALA A 33 -2.87 6.00 -13.88
C ALA A 33 -4.38 6.14 -13.72
N VAL A 34 -4.81 6.47 -12.51
CA VAL A 34 -6.20 6.76 -12.15
C VAL A 34 -6.26 8.17 -11.59
N THR A 35 -7.19 8.97 -12.10
CA THR A 35 -7.48 10.31 -11.59
C THR A 35 -8.87 10.26 -10.97
N PHE A 36 -8.97 10.64 -9.70
CA PHE A 36 -10.26 10.80 -9.03
C PHE A 36 -10.67 12.27 -9.06
N LEU A 37 -11.98 12.53 -9.07
CA LEU A 37 -12.48 13.89 -9.10
C LEU A 37 -12.08 14.60 -7.81
N GLY A 38 -11.34 15.70 -7.94
CA GLY A 38 -10.89 16.49 -6.79
C GLY A 38 -9.62 15.98 -6.11
N THR A 39 -8.97 14.93 -6.63
CA THR A 39 -7.67 14.46 -6.14
C THR A 39 -6.61 14.52 -7.23
N GLU A 40 -5.36 14.48 -6.81
CA GLU A 40 -4.24 14.28 -7.72
C GLU A 40 -4.25 12.86 -8.33
N ARG A 41 -3.54 12.71 -9.44
CA ARG A 41 -3.36 11.44 -10.15
C ARG A 41 -2.56 10.45 -9.30
N ILE A 42 -3.07 9.22 -9.17
CA ILE A 42 -2.36 8.08 -8.58
C ILE A 42 -1.99 7.10 -9.69
N GLU A 43 -0.74 6.68 -9.71
CA GLU A 43 -0.25 5.66 -10.61
C GLU A 43 -0.07 4.33 -9.88
N VAL A 44 -0.15 3.25 -10.64
CA VAL A 44 0.23 1.91 -10.19
C VAL A 44 1.24 1.35 -11.18
N LEU A 45 2.42 1.02 -10.64
CA LEU A 45 3.54 0.44 -11.35
C LEU A 45 3.52 -1.07 -11.16
N ARG A 46 3.78 -1.83 -12.23
CA ARG A 46 3.89 -3.28 -12.18
C ARG A 46 5.35 -3.71 -12.37
N PHE A 47 5.82 -4.58 -11.50
CA PHE A 47 7.16 -5.17 -11.54
C PHE A 47 7.05 -6.69 -11.58
N ALA A 48 7.66 -7.32 -12.57
CA ALA A 48 7.72 -8.77 -12.68
C ALA A 48 9.06 -9.29 -12.13
N ASP A 49 9.00 -10.29 -11.25
CA ASP A 49 10.16 -10.93 -10.63
C ASP A 49 9.91 -12.43 -10.52
N GLY A 50 10.39 -13.19 -11.52
CA GLY A 50 10.13 -14.61 -11.63
C GLY A 50 8.64 -14.92 -11.70
N ASP A 51 8.13 -15.65 -10.71
CA ASP A 51 6.71 -16.01 -10.60
C ASP A 51 5.89 -15.04 -9.75
N VAL A 52 6.49 -13.95 -9.26
CA VAL A 52 5.81 -12.91 -8.47
C VAL A 52 5.64 -11.65 -9.31
N ILE A 53 4.43 -11.11 -9.27
CA ILE A 53 4.10 -9.78 -9.79
C ILE A 53 3.87 -8.86 -8.61
N ARG A 54 4.50 -7.68 -8.65
CA ARG A 54 4.34 -6.64 -7.63
C ARG A 54 3.69 -5.41 -8.23
N TYR A 55 2.68 -4.90 -7.55
CA TYR A 55 2.01 -3.65 -7.89
C TYR A 55 2.33 -2.64 -6.80
N ALA A 56 2.96 -1.53 -7.16
CA ALA A 56 3.28 -0.45 -6.23
C ALA A 56 2.54 0.83 -6.64
N THR A 57 1.95 1.52 -5.68
CA THR A 57 1.34 2.83 -5.94
C THR A 57 2.43 3.89 -6.06
N LEU A 58 2.13 4.94 -6.80
CA LEU A 58 2.94 6.15 -6.90
C LEU A 58 1.99 7.34 -6.97
N GLY A 59 1.90 8.09 -5.87
CA GLY A 59 1.01 9.25 -5.75
C GLY A 59 0.49 9.48 -4.34
N MET A 60 0.37 8.43 -3.52
CA MET A 60 -0.09 8.54 -2.13
C MET A 60 0.89 9.34 -1.28
N ALA A 61 2.20 9.19 -1.53
CA ALA A 61 3.25 9.89 -0.81
C ALA A 61 3.39 11.39 -1.18
N ARG A 62 2.71 11.83 -2.25
CA ARG A 62 2.79 13.21 -2.78
C ARG A 62 2.51 14.24 -1.70
N GLN A 63 1.47 14.00 -0.90
CA GLN A 63 1.04 14.85 0.19
C GLN A 63 1.11 14.05 1.49
N PRO A 64 1.43 14.68 2.63
CA PRO A 64 1.44 13.97 3.89
C PRO A 64 0.00 13.58 4.25
N MET A 65 -0.17 12.41 4.86
CA MET A 65 -1.44 11.99 5.43
C MET A 65 -1.76 12.93 6.59
N SER A 66 -2.91 13.60 6.52
CA SER A 66 -3.29 14.60 7.51
C SER A 66 -3.85 13.91 8.77
N ASP A 67 -3.43 14.39 9.93
CA ASP A 67 -4.07 14.04 11.20
C ASP A 67 -5.48 14.66 11.22
N PRO A 68 -6.55 13.85 11.29
CA PRO A 68 -7.92 14.37 11.29
C PRO A 68 -8.26 15.20 12.54
N THR A 69 -7.42 15.15 13.58
CA THR A 69 -7.58 15.95 14.80
C THR A 69 -6.86 17.31 14.74
N ALA A 70 -6.01 17.54 13.73
CA ALA A 70 -5.30 18.79 13.56
C ALA A 70 -6.24 19.90 13.00
N PRO A 71 -6.14 21.15 13.50
CA PRO A 71 -6.99 22.25 13.03
C PRO A 71 -6.67 22.71 11.60
N THR A 72 -5.49 22.37 11.07
CA THR A 72 -5.08 22.67 9.69
C THR A 72 -4.07 21.62 9.24
N ALA A 73 -4.21 21.13 8.00
CA ALA A 73 -3.24 20.21 7.40
C ALA A 73 -1.91 20.93 7.18
N ASP A 74 -0.81 20.33 7.67
CA ASP A 74 0.54 20.79 7.35
C ASP A 74 0.93 20.23 5.96
N PRO A 75 1.32 21.08 4.99
CA PRO A 75 1.66 20.61 3.64
C PRO A 75 2.96 19.81 3.57
N PHE A 76 3.80 19.85 4.61
CA PHE A 76 5.11 19.19 4.64
C PHE A 76 5.17 18.06 5.66
N ARG A 77 4.67 18.29 6.87
CA ARG A 77 4.76 17.36 8.01
C ARG A 77 3.62 16.33 7.99
N GLY A 78 3.93 15.12 8.42
CA GLY A 78 2.98 14.03 8.55
C GLY A 78 3.42 12.78 7.79
N PRO A 79 2.86 11.61 8.12
CA PRO A 79 3.24 10.34 7.52
C PRO A 79 3.03 10.32 6.00
N ARG A 80 3.96 9.71 5.28
CA ARG A 80 3.85 9.47 3.83
C ARG A 80 4.03 8.00 3.55
N ALA A 81 3.30 7.49 2.57
CA ALA A 81 3.46 6.10 2.18
C ALA A 81 3.10 5.83 0.73
N GLU A 82 3.59 4.69 0.24
CA GLU A 82 3.04 3.99 -0.91
C GLU A 82 2.67 2.55 -0.50
N LEU A 83 1.74 1.94 -1.23
CA LEU A 83 1.27 0.59 -1.02
C LEU A 83 1.92 -0.38 -2.00
N VAL A 84 2.29 -1.57 -1.53
CA VAL A 84 2.90 -2.61 -2.37
C VAL A 84 2.15 -3.92 -2.21
N LEU A 85 1.49 -4.38 -3.26
CA LEU A 85 0.86 -5.70 -3.31
C LEU A 85 1.77 -6.68 -4.07
N SER A 86 2.02 -7.86 -3.50
CA SER A 86 2.76 -8.95 -4.16
C SER A 86 1.84 -10.15 -4.37
N VAL A 87 1.76 -10.68 -5.59
CA VAL A 87 0.93 -11.85 -5.94
C VAL A 87 1.69 -12.79 -6.86
N ARG A 88 1.37 -14.09 -6.83
CA ARG A 88 1.89 -15.03 -7.83
C ARG A 88 1.23 -14.81 -9.18
N GLY A 89 2.05 -14.69 -10.22
CA GLY A 89 1.61 -14.50 -11.60
C GLY A 89 0.97 -15.75 -12.20
N GLY A 90 0.20 -15.56 -13.29
CA GLY A 90 -0.32 -16.66 -14.11
C GLY A 90 -1.47 -17.48 -13.52
N ARG A 91 -1.99 -17.10 -12.33
CA ARG A 91 -3.05 -17.86 -11.63
C ARG A 91 -4.42 -17.18 -11.63
N ALA A 92 -4.47 -15.86 -11.77
CA ALA A 92 -5.70 -15.07 -11.86
C ALA A 92 -5.43 -13.77 -12.66
N ASP A 93 -6.49 -13.07 -13.09
CA ASP A 93 -6.42 -11.78 -13.78
C ASP A 93 -6.08 -10.63 -12.80
N THR A 94 -4.92 -10.74 -12.15
CA THR A 94 -4.48 -9.80 -11.12
C THR A 94 -4.10 -8.43 -11.67
N ASP A 95 -3.89 -8.30 -12.99
CA ASP A 95 -3.67 -7.00 -13.65
C ASP A 95 -4.90 -6.07 -13.49
N LYS A 96 -6.07 -6.58 -13.10
CA LYS A 96 -7.24 -5.75 -12.78
C LYS A 96 -7.18 -5.07 -11.41
N VAL A 97 -6.17 -5.37 -10.60
CA VAL A 97 -5.97 -4.73 -9.28
C VAL A 97 -5.54 -3.27 -9.38
N LEU A 98 -5.12 -2.80 -10.56
CA LEU A 98 -4.59 -1.44 -10.76
C LEU A 98 -5.55 -0.34 -10.26
N ARG A 99 -6.85 -0.43 -10.59
CA ARG A 99 -7.84 0.56 -10.12
C ARG A 99 -8.19 0.39 -8.65
N PRO A 100 -8.51 -0.82 -8.15
CA PRO A 100 -8.66 -1.09 -6.71
C PRO A 100 -7.50 -0.57 -5.86
N LEU A 101 -6.26 -0.79 -6.28
CA LEU A 101 -5.07 -0.35 -5.54
C LEU A 101 -4.93 1.17 -5.54
N ALA A 102 -5.25 1.83 -6.67
CA ALA A 102 -5.30 3.29 -6.72
C ALA A 102 -6.39 3.88 -5.80
N VAL A 103 -7.54 3.20 -5.67
CA VAL A 103 -8.60 3.59 -4.71
C VAL A 103 -8.08 3.51 -3.28
N LEU A 104 -7.42 2.41 -2.90
CA LEU A 104 -6.82 2.26 -1.57
C LEU A 104 -5.77 3.33 -1.27
N ALA A 105 -4.95 3.70 -2.26
CA ALA A 105 -3.96 4.76 -2.14
C ALA A 105 -4.56 6.17 -2.04
N ALA A 106 -5.80 6.37 -2.53
CA ALA A 106 -6.52 7.63 -2.39
C ALA A 106 -7.20 7.78 -1.02
N THR A 107 -7.39 6.68 -0.28
CA THR A 107 -8.11 6.66 1.00
C THR A 107 -7.66 7.73 2.00
N PRO A 108 -6.37 8.01 2.23
CA PRO A 108 -5.97 9.09 3.15
C PRO A 108 -6.52 10.47 2.76
N GLN A 109 -6.53 10.77 1.46
CA GLN A 109 -6.97 12.07 0.94
C GLN A 109 -8.50 12.19 0.95
N VAL A 110 -9.21 11.08 0.72
CA VAL A 110 -10.67 11.07 0.62
C VAL A 110 -11.34 10.94 1.99
N GLU A 111 -10.79 10.11 2.87
CA GLU A 111 -11.37 9.78 4.17
C GLU A 111 -10.67 10.49 5.34
N GLY A 112 -9.53 11.16 5.11
CA GLY A 112 -8.80 11.87 6.16
C GLY A 112 -8.17 10.94 7.19
N VAL A 113 -7.65 9.79 6.75
CA VAL A 113 -7.08 8.76 7.63
C VAL A 113 -5.57 8.63 7.46
N VAL A 114 -4.88 8.33 8.56
CA VAL A 114 -3.47 7.93 8.54
C VAL A 114 -3.40 6.41 8.41
N VAL A 115 -2.79 5.94 7.33
CA VAL A 115 -2.55 4.51 7.09
C VAL A 115 -1.30 4.07 7.86
N ALA A 116 -1.44 3.02 8.67
CA ALA A 116 -0.39 2.49 9.52
C ALA A 116 -0.40 0.96 9.56
N PRO A 117 0.70 0.30 9.97
CA PRO A 117 0.74 -1.15 10.15
C PRO A 117 -0.39 -1.66 11.05
N GLY A 118 -0.94 -2.82 10.70
CA GLY A 118 -2.10 -3.41 11.36
C GLY A 118 -3.45 -2.82 10.96
N ALA A 119 -3.48 -1.71 10.21
CA ALA A 119 -4.72 -1.18 9.65
C ALA A 119 -5.33 -2.13 8.62
N SER A 120 -6.65 -2.02 8.43
CA SER A 120 -7.36 -2.70 7.36
C SER A 120 -7.87 -1.67 6.38
N LEU A 121 -7.61 -1.88 5.09
CA LEU A 121 -8.24 -1.11 4.03
C LEU A 121 -9.22 -2.04 3.31
N ASP A 122 -10.47 -1.62 3.18
CA ASP A 122 -11.56 -2.44 2.65
C ASP A 122 -12.18 -1.73 1.44
N LEU A 123 -12.32 -2.47 0.34
CA LEU A 123 -12.93 -1.96 -0.90
C LEU A 123 -14.44 -2.23 -0.95
N GLY A 124 -14.95 -3.16 -0.14
CA GLY A 124 -16.30 -3.68 -0.26
C GLY A 124 -16.54 -4.58 -1.49
N GLU A 125 -15.56 -4.69 -2.39
CA GLU A 125 -15.59 -5.51 -3.60
C GLU A 125 -14.26 -6.27 -3.80
N PRO A 126 -14.23 -7.35 -4.61
CA PRO A 126 -13.02 -8.11 -4.86
C PRO A 126 -11.85 -7.27 -5.42
N LEU A 127 -10.62 -7.52 -4.95
CA LEU A 127 -9.40 -6.86 -5.44
C LEU A 127 -9.15 -7.05 -6.95
N TRP A 128 -9.63 -8.16 -7.51
CA TRP A 128 -9.66 -8.46 -8.94
C TRP A 128 -10.81 -9.44 -9.20
N PRO A 129 -11.24 -9.63 -10.47
CA PRO A 129 -12.32 -10.55 -10.79
C PRO A 129 -12.07 -11.96 -10.25
N GLY A 130 -13.01 -12.46 -9.44
CA GLY A 130 -12.93 -13.78 -8.81
C GLY A 130 -12.02 -13.87 -7.58
N ALA A 131 -11.40 -12.77 -7.13
CA ALA A 131 -10.63 -12.77 -5.89
C ALA A 131 -11.54 -13.08 -4.69
N PRO A 132 -11.12 -13.95 -3.75
CA PRO A 132 -11.83 -14.11 -2.48
C PRO A 132 -11.53 -12.97 -1.48
N PHE A 133 -10.71 -11.99 -1.89
CA PHE A 133 -10.22 -10.90 -1.05
C PHE A 133 -10.89 -9.58 -1.43
N SER A 134 -11.51 -8.92 -0.46
CA SER A 134 -12.09 -7.57 -0.60
C SER A 134 -11.41 -6.54 0.28
N ALA A 135 -10.51 -6.98 1.16
CA ALA A 135 -9.77 -6.13 2.08
C ALA A 135 -8.29 -6.52 2.08
N VAL A 136 -7.46 -5.64 2.60
CA VAL A 136 -6.03 -5.87 2.82
C VAL A 136 -5.66 -5.52 4.26
N LEU A 137 -4.72 -6.27 4.84
CA LEU A 137 -4.00 -5.86 6.04
C LEU A 137 -2.76 -5.10 5.61
N VAL A 138 -2.54 -3.93 6.22
CA VAL A 138 -1.33 -3.14 6.05
C VAL A 138 -0.24 -3.75 6.93
N ALA A 139 0.83 -4.25 6.34
CA ALA A 139 1.95 -4.85 7.06
C ALA A 139 3.03 -3.82 7.42
N GLU A 140 4.00 -4.23 8.25
CA GLU A 140 5.17 -3.41 8.57
C GLU A 140 5.99 -3.06 7.31
N PRO A 141 6.48 -1.82 7.19
CA PRO A 141 7.27 -1.36 6.05
C PRO A 141 8.76 -1.76 6.20
N GLY A 142 9.60 -1.31 5.27
CA GLY A 142 11.06 -1.42 5.38
C GLY A 142 11.67 -2.77 5.02
N GLY A 143 10.87 -3.84 4.91
CA GLY A 143 11.34 -5.17 4.53
C GLY A 143 11.63 -5.32 3.03
N LEU A 144 10.58 -5.23 2.20
CA LEU A 144 10.71 -5.43 0.74
C LEU A 144 11.28 -4.20 0.04
N VAL A 145 10.86 -3.01 0.47
CA VAL A 145 11.37 -1.73 0.01
C VAL A 145 11.72 -0.93 1.25
N ALA A 146 12.99 -0.56 1.37
CA ALA A 146 13.46 0.25 2.49
C ALA A 146 12.82 1.65 2.42
N ASP A 147 12.57 2.25 3.58
CA ASP A 147 11.94 3.57 3.68
C ASP A 147 12.82 4.66 3.07
N LEU A 148 12.19 5.63 2.42
CA LEU A 148 12.85 6.75 1.78
C LEU A 148 12.86 7.95 2.74
N GLU A 149 14.01 8.20 3.34
CA GLU A 149 14.25 9.40 4.13
C GLU A 149 14.14 10.66 3.25
N LEU A 150 13.43 11.65 3.75
CA LEU A 150 13.26 12.96 3.11
C LEU A 150 13.94 14.04 3.98
N PRO A 151 14.34 15.18 3.39
CA PRO A 151 14.85 16.30 4.17
C PRO A 151 13.82 16.81 5.18
N GLU A 152 14.29 17.23 6.36
CA GLU A 152 13.43 17.88 7.34
C GLU A 152 12.73 19.12 6.71
N PRO A 153 11.44 19.38 7.04
CA PRO A 153 10.65 18.75 8.09
C PRO A 153 9.79 17.56 7.62
N MET A 154 10.01 17.03 6.42
CA MET A 154 9.20 15.94 5.87
C MET A 154 9.54 14.62 6.54
N GLU A 155 8.51 13.80 6.82
CA GLU A 155 8.72 12.43 7.27
C GLU A 155 9.04 11.50 6.09
N ALA A 156 9.73 10.39 6.39
CA ALA A 156 10.09 9.39 5.40
C ALA A 156 8.87 8.81 4.67
N VAL A 157 9.04 8.48 3.39
CA VAL A 157 8.05 7.67 2.66
C VAL A 157 8.21 6.21 3.05
N ARG A 158 7.17 5.65 3.67
CA ARG A 158 7.08 4.22 4.00
C ARG A 158 6.49 3.43 2.84
N PHE A 159 6.94 2.20 2.64
CA PHE A 159 6.39 1.31 1.61
C PHE A 159 5.67 0.15 2.28
N PHE A 160 4.36 0.23 2.39
CA PHE A 160 3.57 -0.75 3.13
C PHE A 160 3.22 -1.96 2.26
N PRO A 161 3.66 -3.18 2.63
CA PRO A 161 3.15 -4.38 1.99
C PRO A 161 1.66 -4.57 2.33
N LEU A 162 0.87 -4.89 1.32
CA LEU A 162 -0.54 -5.24 1.48
C LEU A 162 -0.70 -6.76 1.49
N LEU A 163 -1.38 -7.27 2.52
CA LEU A 163 -1.69 -8.69 2.68
C LEU A 163 -3.19 -8.91 2.42
N PRO A 164 -3.59 -9.48 1.27
CA PRO A 164 -5.00 -9.70 0.95
C PRO A 164 -5.72 -10.53 2.02
N MET A 165 -6.90 -10.09 2.42
CA MET A 165 -7.77 -10.73 3.40
C MET A 165 -9.11 -11.08 2.77
N THR A 166 -9.59 -12.28 3.09
CA THR A 166 -11.00 -12.62 2.89
C THR A 166 -11.88 -11.86 3.89
N ALA A 167 -13.17 -11.74 3.61
CA ALA A 167 -14.11 -11.07 4.52
C ALA A 167 -14.11 -11.70 5.94
N ASN A 168 -13.97 -13.03 6.03
CA ASN A 168 -13.91 -13.74 7.30
C ASN A 168 -12.62 -13.42 8.08
N GLU A 169 -11.48 -13.34 7.40
CA GLU A 169 -10.22 -12.95 8.04
C GLU A 169 -10.26 -11.50 8.52
N ALA A 170 -10.80 -10.58 7.71
CA ALA A 170 -10.99 -9.19 8.11
C ALA A 170 -11.92 -9.07 9.33
N ALA A 171 -13.03 -9.82 9.36
CA ALA A 171 -13.93 -9.87 10.50
C ALA A 171 -13.26 -10.45 11.75
N TRP A 172 -12.49 -11.52 11.60
CA TRP A 172 -11.77 -12.14 12.70
C TRP A 172 -10.69 -11.20 13.28
N LYS A 173 -9.94 -10.51 12.40
CA LYS A 173 -8.94 -9.50 12.79
C LYS A 173 -9.55 -8.34 13.57
N ARG A 174 -10.77 -7.92 13.27
CA ARG A 174 -11.44 -6.85 14.05
C ARG A 174 -11.65 -7.23 15.52
N VAL A 175 -11.82 -8.52 15.80
CA VAL A 175 -12.03 -9.03 17.16
C VAL A 175 -10.70 -9.33 17.86
N HIS A 176 -9.75 -9.94 17.15
CA HIS A 176 -8.54 -10.50 17.76
C HIS A 176 -7.26 -9.69 17.50
N GLY A 177 -7.31 -8.70 16.62
CA GLY A 177 -6.17 -7.87 16.24
C GLY A 177 -5.36 -8.43 15.07
N ALA A 178 -4.52 -7.54 14.50
CA ALA A 178 -3.70 -7.84 13.32
C ALA A 178 -2.59 -8.86 13.59
N ALA A 179 -1.94 -8.76 14.77
CA ALA A 179 -0.86 -9.65 15.16
C ALA A 179 -1.35 -11.12 15.22
N ALA A 180 -2.48 -11.35 15.88
CA ALA A 180 -3.07 -12.68 16.01
C ALA A 180 -3.44 -13.30 14.64
N LEU A 181 -3.88 -12.48 13.68
CA LEU A 181 -4.18 -12.97 12.32
C LEU A 181 -2.89 -13.34 11.58
N GLN A 182 -1.84 -12.53 11.71
CA GLN A 182 -0.53 -12.81 11.11
C GLN A 182 0.10 -14.08 11.69
N GLU A 183 0.05 -14.27 13.00
CA GLU A 183 0.50 -15.51 13.66
C GLU A 183 -0.25 -16.73 13.14
N ARG A 184 -1.57 -16.61 12.92
CA ARG A 184 -2.39 -17.70 12.37
C ARG A 184 -2.02 -18.02 10.92
N TRP A 185 -1.79 -17.02 10.08
CA TRP A 185 -1.27 -17.24 8.72
C TRP A 185 0.08 -17.94 8.74
N LEU A 186 0.98 -17.49 9.61
CA LEU A 186 2.32 -18.07 9.76
C LEU A 186 2.23 -19.53 10.21
N ALA A 187 1.46 -19.83 11.24
CA ALA A 187 1.28 -21.18 11.78
C ALA A 187 0.69 -22.15 10.74
N ALA A 188 -0.20 -21.65 9.87
CA ALA A 188 -0.81 -22.43 8.80
C ALA A 188 0.05 -22.50 7.52
N GLY A 189 1.20 -21.83 7.46
CA GLY A 189 2.01 -21.73 6.24
C GLY A 189 1.26 -21.08 5.08
N THR A 190 0.38 -20.12 5.38
CA THR A 190 -0.49 -19.49 4.37
C THR A 190 0.33 -18.66 3.41
N ASP A 191 0.31 -19.02 2.12
CA ASP A 191 0.93 -18.20 1.07
C ASP A 191 0.03 -17.02 0.72
N LEU A 192 0.25 -15.88 1.38
CA LEU A 192 -0.53 -14.66 1.18
C LEU A 192 -0.40 -14.04 -0.22
N ARG A 193 0.54 -14.54 -1.04
CA ARG A 193 0.71 -14.11 -2.44
C ARG A 193 -0.08 -14.98 -3.42
N ASP A 194 -0.60 -16.13 -3.00
CA ASP A 194 -1.41 -16.98 -3.88
C ASP A 194 -2.77 -16.30 -4.13
N PRO A 195 -3.07 -15.85 -5.37
CA PRO A 195 -4.29 -15.10 -5.64
C PRO A 195 -5.56 -15.95 -5.56
N LEU A 196 -5.42 -17.28 -5.38
CA LEU A 196 -6.50 -18.25 -5.26
C LEU A 196 -6.51 -18.96 -3.89
N ARG A 197 -5.72 -18.50 -2.90
CA ARG A 197 -5.68 -19.18 -1.60
C ARG A 197 -7.06 -19.23 -0.94
N ALA A 198 -7.30 -20.32 -0.23
CA ALA A 198 -8.42 -20.40 0.70
C ALA A 198 -8.20 -19.45 1.91
N PRO A 199 -9.26 -19.08 2.63
CA PRO A 199 -9.12 -18.45 3.94
C PRO A 199 -8.29 -19.36 4.87
N VAL A 200 -7.50 -18.76 5.75
CA VAL A 200 -6.87 -19.53 6.83
C VAL A 200 -7.96 -20.14 7.72
N PRO A 201 -7.81 -21.36 8.25
CA PRO A 201 -8.74 -21.89 9.23
C PRO A 201 -8.86 -20.94 10.42
N LEU A 202 -10.06 -20.45 10.74
CA LEU A 202 -10.31 -19.46 11.81
C LEU A 202 -10.93 -20.06 13.08
N ALA A 203 -11.44 -21.29 13.00
CA ALA A 203 -11.86 -22.05 14.18
C ALA A 203 -10.61 -22.49 14.98
N GLY A 204 -10.77 -22.60 16.29
CA GLY A 204 -9.82 -23.30 17.17
C GLY A 204 -10.10 -24.80 17.17
#